data_AF-A0A447JK17-F1
#
_entry.id   AF-A0A447JK17-F1
#
_cell.length_a   1.000
_cell.length_b   1.000
_cell.length_c   1.000
_cell.angle_alpha   90.00
_cell.angle_beta   90.00
_cell.angle_gamma   90.00
#
_symmetry.space_group_name_H-M   'P 1'
#
loop_
_entity.id
_entity.type
_entity.pdbx_description
1 polymer ?
#
loop_
_entity_poly.entity_id
_entity_poly.type
_entity_poly.pdbx_seq_one_letter_code
_entity_poly.pdbx_strand_id
1 'polypeptide(L)' 'MLRILGAKMCWLRLRQSNPLLTVKVLYALEGAIVGVHEAALPASRRQELADWAHSLTAG' A
#
# COMPACT_ATOMS: atom_id res chain seq x y z
N MET A 1 7.57 -4.99 13.45
CA MET A 1 8.06 -4.15 12.34
C MET A 1 8.26 -4.93 11.03
N LEU A 2 7.51 -6.03 10.76
CA LEU A 2 7.62 -6.83 9.52
C LEU A 2 6.40 -6.71 8.58
N ARG A 3 5.23 -6.39 9.14
CA ARG A 3 3.94 -6.34 8.41
C ARG A 3 3.92 -5.29 7.29
N ILE A 4 4.55 -4.14 7.54
CA ILE A 4 4.60 -2.98 6.66
C ILE A 4 5.41 -3.26 5.37
N LEU A 5 6.48 -4.04 5.50
CA LEU A 5 7.28 -4.46 4.35
C LEU A 5 6.47 -5.38 3.43
N GLY A 6 5.58 -6.21 4.01
CA GLY A 6 4.71 -7.12 3.27
C GLY A 6 3.78 -6.41 2.28
N ALA A 7 3.03 -5.39 2.74
CA ALA A 7 2.09 -4.66 1.89
C ALA A 7 2.82 -3.97 0.72
N LYS A 8 3.93 -3.29 1.03
CA LYS A 8 4.74 -2.55 0.05
C LYS A 8 5.38 -3.49 -0.99
N MET A 9 5.94 -4.62 -0.56
CA MET A 9 6.53 -5.61 -1.48
C MET A 9 5.49 -6.25 -2.39
N CYS A 10 4.34 -6.66 -1.84
CA CYS A 10 3.25 -7.21 -2.66
C CYS A 10 2.76 -6.19 -3.69
N TRP A 11 2.57 -4.93 -3.28
CA TRP A 11 2.16 -3.86 -4.18
C TRP A 11 3.17 -3.60 -5.30
N LEU A 12 4.47 -3.58 -4.99
CA LEU A 12 5.53 -3.44 -6.01
C LEU A 12 5.49 -4.57 -7.04
N ARG A 13 5.33 -5.83 -6.59
CA ARG A 13 5.22 -6.98 -7.50
C ARG A 13 3.98 -6.86 -8.39
N LEU A 14 2.83 -6.48 -7.85
CA LEU A 14 1.62 -6.26 -8.65
C LEU A 14 1.81 -5.12 -9.65
N ARG A 15 2.51 -4.04 -9.28
CA ARG A 15 2.75 -2.90 -10.17
C ARG A 15 3.67 -3.26 -11.34
N GLN A 16 4.61 -4.18 -11.16
CA GLN A 16 5.43 -4.71 -12.27
C GLN A 16 4.57 -5.40 -13.34
N SER A 17 3.51 -6.10 -12.91
CA SER A 17 2.56 -6.75 -13.82
C SER A 17 1.46 -5.81 -14.34
N ASN A 18 1.09 -4.79 -13.55
CA ASN A 18 0.05 -3.83 -13.90
C ASN A 18 0.48 -2.40 -13.51
N PRO A 19 1.00 -1.59 -14.45
CA PRO A 19 1.46 -0.23 -14.15
C PRO A 19 0.33 0.73 -13.76
N LEU A 20 -0.94 0.39 -14.04
CA LEU A 20 -2.12 1.18 -13.65
C LEU A 20 -2.59 0.89 -12.21
N LEU A 21 -1.81 0.13 -11.44
CA LEU A 21 -2.15 -0.21 -10.06
C LEU A 21 -2.23 1.06 -9.20
N THR A 22 -3.37 1.24 -8.54
CA THR A 22 -3.61 2.42 -7.70
C THR A 22 -3.16 2.20 -6.25
N VAL A 23 -3.03 3.30 -5.50
CA VAL A 23 -2.76 3.28 -4.06
C VAL A 23 -3.86 2.59 -3.25
N LYS A 24 -5.10 2.48 -3.77
CA LYS A 24 -6.17 1.73 -3.09
C LYS A 24 -5.79 0.27 -2.85
N VAL A 25 -5.13 -0.36 -3.82
CA VAL A 25 -4.64 -1.74 -3.67
C VAL A 25 -3.60 -1.85 -2.55
N LEU A 26 -2.79 -0.81 -2.35
CA LEU A 26 -1.83 -0.76 -1.24
C LEU A 26 -2.55 -0.71 0.11
N TYR A 27 -3.64 0.04 0.23
CA TYR A 27 -4.47 0.09 1.44
C TYR A 27 -5.17 -1.24 1.71
N ALA A 28 -5.72 -1.88 0.67
CA ALA A 28 -6.33 -3.20 0.79
C ALA A 28 -5.34 -4.26 1.29
N LEU A 29 -4.10 -4.25 0.75
CA LEU A 29 -3.03 -5.14 1.19
C LEU A 29 -2.61 -4.88 2.64
N GLU A 30 -2.44 -3.61 3.03
CA GLU A 30 -2.14 -3.28 4.42
C GLU A 30 -3.28 -3.74 5.33
N GLY A 31 -4.52 -3.40 5.01
CA GLY A 31 -5.71 -3.82 5.75
C GLY A 31 -5.75 -5.33 5.96
N ALA A 32 -5.59 -6.11 4.89
CA ALA A 32 -5.53 -7.57 4.95
C ALA A 32 -4.42 -8.08 5.90
N ILE A 33 -3.25 -7.44 5.91
CA ILE A 33 -2.11 -7.84 6.77
C ILE A 33 -2.34 -7.49 8.24
N VAL A 34 -2.98 -6.35 8.55
CA VAL A 34 -3.36 -6.00 9.93
C VAL A 34 -4.68 -6.64 10.38
N GLY A 35 -5.38 -7.34 9.49
CA GLY A 35 -6.66 -7.99 9.78
C GLY A 35 -7.83 -7.02 9.89
N VAL A 36 -7.78 -5.90 9.17
CA VAL A 36 -8.80 -4.85 9.18
C VAL A 36 -9.22 -4.46 7.76
N HIS A 37 -10.41 -3.88 7.60
CA HIS A 37 -10.81 -3.31 6.33
C HIS A 37 -9.95 -2.08 5.99
N GLU A 38 -9.69 -1.80 4.70
CA GLU A 38 -8.87 -0.64 4.27
C GLU A 38 -9.37 0.71 4.83
N ALA A 39 -10.69 0.84 4.98
CA ALA A 39 -11.35 2.03 5.53
C ALA A 39 -11.09 2.21 7.04
N ALA A 40 -10.78 1.12 7.75
CA ALA A 40 -10.45 1.13 9.16
C ALA A 40 -8.97 1.48 9.41
N LEU A 41 -8.15 1.60 8.36
CA LEU A 41 -6.78 2.08 8.51
C LEU A 41 -6.77 3.52 9.04
N PRO A 42 -5.91 3.85 10.03
CA PRO A 42 -5.74 5.22 10.51
C PRO A 42 -5.36 6.16 9.37
N ALA A 43 -5.81 7.42 9.45
CA ALA A 43 -5.49 8.43 8.44
C ALA A 43 -3.97 8.64 8.29
N SER A 44 -3.21 8.66 9.39
CA SER A 44 -1.75 8.72 9.39
C SER A 44 -1.11 7.58 8.59
N ARG A 45 -1.66 6.37 8.74
CA ARG A 45 -1.18 5.18 8.03
C ARG A 45 -1.47 5.24 6.54
N ARG A 46 -2.67 5.71 6.17
CA ARG A 46 -3.02 5.95 4.76
C ARG A 46 -2.11 7.00 4.14
N GLN A 47 -1.80 8.08 4.86
CA GLN A 47 -0.87 9.11 4.40
C GLN A 47 0.53 8.55 4.15
N GLU A 48 1.12 7.82 5.09
CA GLU A 48 2.44 7.19 4.89
C GLU A 48 2.50 6.28 3.65
N LEU A 49 1.43 5.51 3.41
CA LEU A 49 1.32 4.62 2.25
C LEU A 49 1.13 5.41 0.95
N ALA A 50 0.36 6.50 0.99
CA ALA A 50 0.18 7.41 -0.14
C ALA A 50 1.49 8.10 -0.52
N ASP A 51 2.18 8.68 0.44
CA ASP A 51 3.44 9.41 0.23
C ASP A 51 4.50 8.47 -0.33
N TRP A 52 4.57 7.25 0.21
CA TRP A 52 5.46 6.22 -0.32
C TRP A 52 5.11 5.82 -1.76
N ALA A 53 3.83 5.57 -2.06
CA ALA A 53 3.42 5.21 -3.43
C ALA A 53 3.69 6.38 -4.40
N HIS A 54 3.46 7.62 -3.97
CA HIS A 54 3.74 8.82 -4.74
C HIS A 54 5.23 8.97 -5.05
N SER A 55 6.10 8.72 -4.06
CA SER A 55 7.56 8.76 -4.24
C SER A 55 8.08 7.77 -5.30
N LEU A 56 7.32 6.69 -5.58
CA LEU A 56 7.65 5.67 -6.59
C LEU A 56 7.04 5.95 -7.97
N THR A 57 6.07 6.86 -8.05
CA THR A 57 5.44 7.28 -9.31
C THR A 57 5.99 8.60 -9.84
N ALA A 58 6.61 9.40 -8.97
CA ALA A 58 7.14 10.72 -9.30
C ALA A 58 8.55 10.70 -9.94
N GLY A 59 9.02 9.52 -10.40
CA GLY A 59 10.32 9.34 -11.06
C GLY A 59 10.17 8.66 -12.41
#